data_AF-A0A4R8UWE3-F1
#
_entry.id   AF-A0A4R8UWE3-F1
#
_cell.length_a   1.000
_cell.length_b   1.000
_cell.length_c   1.000
_cell.angle_alpha   90.00
_cell.angle_beta   90.00
_cell.angle_gamma   90.00
#
_symmetry.space_group_name_H-M   'P 1'
#
loop_
_entity.id
_entity.type
_entity.pdbx_description
1 polymer ?
#
loop_
_entity_poly.entity_id
_entity_poly.type
_entity_poly.pdbx_seq_one_letter_code
_entity_poly.pdbx_strand_id
1 'polypeptide(L)'
;MLMRIAWRTVGAIITRVWADTEKQYDQFADLTRIGIDEISYKRGHKYLTCVVDHDSGRLIWAAPSQDKATLETFLDALGPERSAQITHVSADDAAWIASVVADRAPSAVRCADPFHVVKWATEALDEVRRTAWNDARKAARQNDARRTRGRPATNAPARPDSARDAGIKNCRYALWKNPENLTEKQQTKLAWIV
;
A
#
# COMPACT_ATOMS: atom_id res chain seq x y z
N MET A 1 -24.39 16.53 -11.19
CA MET A 1 -24.14 15.73 -12.42
C MET A 1 -23.55 16.68 -13.47
N LEU A 2 -22.23 16.63 -13.68
CA LEU A 2 -21.44 17.74 -14.24
C LEU A 2 -21.76 18.08 -15.72
N MET A 3 -22.43 17.20 -16.47
CA MET A 3 -22.71 17.41 -17.90
C MET A 3 -24.12 16.95 -18.38
N ARG A 4 -25.05 16.62 -17.48
CA ARG A 4 -26.43 16.17 -17.80
C ARG A 4 -26.55 15.01 -18.83
N ILE A 5 -25.51 14.21 -19.02
CA ILE A 5 -25.48 13.04 -19.92
C ILE A 5 -25.58 11.73 -19.16
N ALA A 6 -26.40 10.79 -19.64
CA ALA A 6 -26.57 9.48 -19.01
C ALA A 6 -25.28 8.65 -19.03
N TRP A 7 -25.05 7.84 -18.00
CA TRP A 7 -23.86 6.99 -17.89
C TRP A 7 -23.72 6.01 -19.07
N ARG A 8 -24.85 5.50 -19.57
CA ARG A 8 -24.87 4.65 -20.77
C ARG A 8 -24.33 5.37 -22.01
N THR A 9 -24.62 6.67 -22.15
CA THR A 9 -24.10 7.50 -23.25
C THR A 9 -22.59 7.70 -23.09
N VAL A 10 -22.12 7.99 -21.88
CA VAL A 10 -20.69 8.10 -21.58
C VAL A 10 -19.96 6.81 -21.92
N GLY A 11 -20.47 5.66 -21.48
CA GLY A 11 -19.89 4.35 -21.78
C GLY A 11 -19.81 4.07 -23.29
N ALA A 12 -20.89 4.35 -24.04
CA ALA A 12 -20.88 4.17 -25.49
C ALA A 12 -19.87 5.07 -26.21
N ILE A 13 -19.69 6.31 -25.74
CA ILE A 13 -18.67 7.22 -26.27
C ILE A 13 -17.27 6.67 -25.98
N ILE A 14 -16.99 6.24 -24.75
CA ILE A 14 -15.71 5.66 -24.34
C ILE A 14 -15.39 4.43 -25.20
N THR A 15 -16.33 3.49 -25.34
CA THR A 15 -16.14 2.27 -26.15
C THR A 15 -15.80 2.59 -27.60
N ARG A 16 -16.52 3.54 -28.22
CA ARG A 16 -16.25 3.94 -29.60
C ARG A 16 -14.88 4.58 -29.77
N VAL A 17 -14.56 5.56 -28.90
CA VAL A 17 -13.27 6.27 -28.96
C VAL A 17 -12.12 5.31 -28.70
N TRP A 18 -12.27 4.38 -27.77
CA TRP A 18 -11.26 3.35 -27.50
C TRP A 18 -11.03 2.45 -28.72
N ALA A 19 -12.10 1.97 -29.37
CA ALA A 19 -11.98 1.13 -30.57
C ALA A 19 -11.27 1.82 -31.74
N ASP A 20 -11.32 3.16 -31.83
CA ASP A 20 -10.55 3.92 -32.81
C ASP A 20 -9.10 4.15 -32.35
N THR A 21 -8.88 4.34 -31.05
CA THR A 21 -7.55 4.57 -30.45
C THR A 21 -6.70 3.31 -30.48
N GLU A 22 -7.26 2.15 -30.13
CA GLU A 22 -6.57 0.86 -30.09
C GLU A 22 -6.01 0.45 -31.48
N LYS A 23 -6.62 0.92 -32.57
CA LYS A 23 -6.11 0.71 -33.92
C LYS A 23 -4.87 1.54 -34.25
N GLN A 24 -4.66 2.64 -33.53
CA GLN A 24 -3.58 3.59 -33.78
C GLN A 24 -2.40 3.37 -32.83
N TYR A 25 -2.66 2.81 -31.65
CA TYR A 25 -1.67 2.65 -30.60
C TYR A 25 -1.60 1.22 -30.12
N ASP A 26 -0.40 0.64 -30.22
CA ASP A 26 -0.09 -0.61 -29.58
C ASP A 26 0.14 -0.38 -28.08
N GLN A 27 -0.84 -0.79 -27.27
CA GLN A 27 -0.80 -0.65 -25.81
C GLN A 27 0.31 -1.49 -25.15
N PHE A 28 0.86 -2.48 -25.86
CA PHE A 28 1.90 -3.38 -25.37
C PHE A 28 3.29 -3.07 -25.96
N ALA A 29 3.42 -2.01 -26.75
CA ALA A 29 4.70 -1.60 -27.30
C ALA A 29 5.69 -1.22 -26.19
N ASP A 30 6.94 -1.68 -26.35
CA ASP A 30 8.09 -1.32 -25.53
C ASP A 30 7.94 -1.59 -24.01
N LEU A 31 7.10 -2.55 -23.64
CA LEU A 31 6.92 -2.93 -22.23
C LEU A 31 8.14 -3.66 -21.69
N THR A 32 8.84 -3.01 -20.76
CA THR A 32 10.02 -3.58 -20.10
C THR A 32 9.86 -3.69 -18.58
N ARG A 33 9.14 -2.78 -17.94
CA ARG A 33 8.94 -2.75 -16.49
C ARG A 33 7.45 -2.63 -16.19
N ILE A 34 6.87 -3.63 -15.55
CA ILE A 34 5.43 -3.66 -15.27
C ILE A 34 5.14 -3.80 -13.77
N GLY A 35 4.01 -3.22 -13.37
CA GLY A 35 3.40 -3.42 -12.05
C GLY A 35 2.11 -4.22 -12.20
N ILE A 36 1.92 -5.23 -11.36
CA ILE A 36 0.71 -6.04 -11.28
C ILE A 36 0.06 -5.79 -9.93
N ASP A 37 -1.19 -5.36 -9.93
CA ASP A 37 -1.93 -5.04 -8.71
C ASP A 37 -3.36 -5.63 -8.74
N GLU A 38 -3.92 -5.84 -7.56
CA GLU A 38 -5.26 -6.39 -7.36
C GLU A 38 -6.17 -5.36 -6.68
N ILE A 39 -7.22 -4.93 -7.37
CA ILE A 39 -8.19 -3.96 -6.83
C ILE A 39 -9.50 -4.64 -6.46
N SER A 40 -9.85 -4.63 -5.17
CA SER A 40 -11.20 -5.00 -4.72
C SER A 40 -12.18 -3.85 -4.97
N TYR A 41 -13.08 -4.00 -5.95
CA TYR A 41 -14.00 -2.94 -6.37
C TYR A 41 -15.42 -3.04 -5.79
N LYS A 42 -15.77 -4.13 -5.09
CA LYS A 42 -17.06 -4.27 -4.37
C LYS A 42 -16.93 -5.22 -3.19
N ARG A 43 -17.72 -5.00 -2.13
CA ARG A 43 -17.92 -6.00 -1.06
C ARG A 43 -18.35 -7.34 -1.66
N GLY A 44 -17.77 -8.42 -1.12
CA GLY A 44 -18.02 -9.79 -1.57
C GLY A 44 -16.98 -10.33 -2.56
N HIS A 45 -15.69 -10.05 -2.33
CA HIS A 45 -14.57 -10.68 -3.05
C HIS A 45 -14.62 -10.49 -4.57
N LYS A 46 -14.90 -9.25 -5.01
CA LYS A 46 -14.82 -8.89 -6.43
C LYS A 46 -13.54 -8.13 -6.70
N TYR A 47 -12.66 -8.78 -7.45
CA TYR A 47 -11.31 -8.30 -7.71
C TYR A 47 -11.12 -7.98 -9.20
N LEU A 48 -10.20 -7.08 -9.45
CA LEU A 48 -9.74 -6.67 -10.77
C LEU A 48 -8.21 -6.75 -10.76
N THR A 49 -7.64 -7.62 -11.59
CA THR A 49 -6.20 -7.63 -11.83
C THR A 49 -5.87 -6.50 -12.80
N CYS A 50 -4.92 -5.66 -12.44
CA CYS A 50 -4.46 -4.52 -13.22
C CYS A 50 -2.98 -4.70 -13.54
N VAL A 51 -2.59 -4.40 -14.78
CA VAL A 51 -1.19 -4.32 -15.18
C VAL A 51 -0.91 -2.90 -15.65
N VAL A 52 0.14 -2.31 -15.10
CA VAL A 52 0.58 -0.94 -15.33
C VAL A 52 1.99 -0.95 -15.88
N ASP A 53 2.26 -0.08 -16.84
CA ASP A 53 3.62 0.21 -17.29
C ASP A 53 4.28 1.19 -16.31
N HIS A 54 5.42 0.79 -15.72
CA HIS A 54 6.16 1.65 -14.79
C HIS A 54 6.81 2.86 -15.46
N ASP A 55 7.07 2.78 -16.77
CA ASP A 55 7.80 3.84 -17.47
C ASP A 55 6.88 5.01 -17.82
N SER A 56 5.67 4.70 -18.30
CA SER A 56 4.68 5.72 -18.65
C SER A 56 3.60 5.96 -17.58
N GLY A 57 3.48 5.07 -16.59
CA GLY A 57 2.39 5.08 -15.60
C GLY A 57 1.02 4.72 -16.17
N ARG A 58 0.97 4.17 -17.40
CA ARG A 58 -0.29 3.81 -18.07
C ARG A 58 -0.83 2.48 -17.57
N LEU A 59 -2.14 2.41 -17.33
CA LEU A 59 -2.85 1.13 -17.21
C LEU A 59 -2.91 0.49 -18.59
N ILE A 60 -2.20 -0.62 -18.78
CA ILE A 60 -2.07 -1.30 -20.07
C ILE A 60 -3.04 -2.48 -20.21
N TRP A 61 -3.49 -3.03 -19.08
CA TRP A 61 -4.40 -4.14 -19.08
C TRP A 61 -5.16 -4.22 -17.75
N ALA A 62 -6.44 -4.59 -17.81
CA ALA A 62 -7.21 -4.91 -16.62
C ALA A 62 -8.28 -5.95 -16.94
N ALA A 63 -8.44 -6.94 -16.07
CA ALA A 63 -9.51 -7.92 -16.20
C ALA A 63 -10.09 -8.32 -14.84
N PRO A 64 -11.37 -8.74 -14.79
CA PRO A 64 -11.96 -9.28 -13.58
C PRO A 64 -11.23 -10.53 -13.10
N SER A 65 -11.26 -10.77 -11.78
CA SER A 65 -10.61 -11.86 -11.05
C SER A 65 -9.16 -11.59 -10.64
N GLN A 66 -8.66 -12.44 -9.75
CA GLN A 66 -7.31 -12.41 -9.14
C GLN A 66 -6.74 -13.83 -9.10
N ASP A 67 -6.63 -14.45 -10.26
CA ASP A 67 -6.15 -15.82 -10.39
C ASP A 67 -5.13 -15.97 -11.50
N LYS A 68 -4.44 -17.12 -11.50
CA LYS A 68 -3.40 -17.44 -12.47
C LYS A 68 -3.92 -17.36 -13.90
N ALA A 69 -5.10 -17.92 -14.16
CA ALA A 69 -5.71 -17.96 -15.49
C ALA A 69 -5.90 -16.54 -16.03
N THR A 70 -6.34 -15.61 -15.19
CA THR A 70 -6.52 -14.21 -15.54
C THR A 70 -5.20 -13.57 -15.97
N LEU A 71 -4.13 -13.73 -15.20
CA LEU A 71 -2.82 -13.18 -15.58
C LEU A 71 -2.19 -13.89 -16.78
N GLU A 72 -2.43 -15.20 -16.93
CA GLU A 72 -2.03 -15.96 -18.12
C GLU A 72 -2.69 -15.38 -19.38
N THR A 73 -3.96 -14.95 -19.33
CA THR A 73 -4.61 -14.31 -20.49
C THR A 73 -3.92 -13.00 -20.91
N PHE A 74 -3.39 -12.22 -19.96
CA PHE A 74 -2.57 -11.05 -20.27
C PHE A 74 -1.27 -11.45 -20.98
N LEU A 75 -0.57 -12.46 -20.45
CA LEU A 75 0.71 -12.93 -21.01
C LEU A 75 0.54 -13.67 -22.34
N ASP A 76 -0.62 -14.28 -22.58
CA ASP A 76 -1.01 -14.82 -23.89
C ASP A 76 -1.22 -13.69 -24.90
N ALA A 77 -1.92 -12.62 -24.50
CA ALA A 77 -2.14 -11.44 -25.33
C ALA A 77 -0.85 -10.66 -25.61
N LEU A 78 0.07 -10.62 -24.65
CA LEU A 78 1.41 -10.02 -24.81
C LEU A 78 2.29 -10.86 -25.75
N GLY A 79 2.15 -12.18 -25.67
CA GLY A 79 2.93 -13.14 -26.45
C GLY A 79 4.32 -13.41 -25.88
N PRO A 80 4.97 -14.53 -26.28
CA PRO A 80 6.24 -14.98 -25.72
C PRO A 80 7.39 -14.01 -26.03
N GLU A 81 7.42 -13.41 -27.22
CA GLU A 81 8.50 -12.49 -27.63
C GLU A 81 8.57 -11.25 -26.76
N ARG A 82 7.42 -10.62 -26.47
CA ARG A 82 7.36 -9.43 -25.62
C ARG A 82 7.44 -9.79 -24.14
N SER A 83 6.91 -10.95 -23.74
CA SER A 83 7.09 -11.44 -22.36
C SER A 83 8.57 -11.63 -22.01
N ALA A 84 9.39 -12.07 -22.97
CA ALA A 84 10.84 -12.18 -22.80
C ALA A 84 11.57 -10.82 -22.68
N GLN A 85 10.94 -9.72 -23.11
CA GLN A 85 11.47 -8.36 -22.98
C GLN A 85 11.15 -7.73 -21.62
N ILE A 86 10.26 -8.33 -20.83
CA ILE A 86 10.00 -7.88 -19.47
C ILE A 86 11.26 -8.12 -18.62
N THR A 87 11.75 -7.04 -18.04
CA THR A 87 12.94 -7.01 -17.20
C THR A 87 12.61 -6.93 -15.72
N HIS A 88 11.51 -6.26 -15.35
CA HIS A 88 11.11 -6.09 -13.95
C HIS A 88 9.59 -6.23 -13.81
N VAL A 89 9.17 -6.95 -12.78
CA VAL A 89 7.77 -7.07 -12.39
C VAL A 89 7.65 -6.72 -10.91
N SER A 90 6.92 -5.66 -10.59
CA SER A 90 6.48 -5.41 -9.20
C SER A 90 5.07 -5.97 -8.98
N ALA A 91 4.84 -6.59 -7.83
CA ALA A 91 3.51 -7.06 -7.45
C ALA A 91 3.35 -7.11 -5.93
N ASP A 92 2.12 -7.28 -5.46
CA ASP A 92 1.87 -7.73 -4.08
C ASP A 92 2.45 -9.15 -3.86
N ASP A 93 2.60 -9.57 -2.60
CA ASP A 93 3.14 -10.88 -2.21
C ASP A 93 2.14 -12.01 -2.42
N ALA A 94 1.52 -12.04 -3.60
CA ALA A 94 0.65 -13.11 -4.04
C ALA A 94 1.50 -14.21 -4.68
N ALA A 95 1.60 -15.35 -4.00
CA ALA A 95 2.36 -16.53 -4.49
C ALA A 95 1.91 -16.99 -5.89
N TRP A 96 0.66 -16.71 -6.27
CA TRP A 96 0.13 -17.05 -7.58
C TRP A 96 0.76 -16.19 -8.70
N ILE A 97 0.95 -14.88 -8.49
CA ILE A 97 1.62 -13.98 -9.44
C ILE A 97 3.07 -14.43 -9.61
N ALA A 98 3.74 -14.77 -8.50
CA ALA A 98 5.11 -15.27 -8.50
C ALA A 98 5.30 -16.45 -9.45
N SER A 99 4.40 -17.44 -9.38
CA SER A 99 4.47 -18.63 -10.21
C SER A 99 4.28 -18.32 -11.69
N VAL A 100 3.26 -17.52 -12.05
CA VAL A 100 2.97 -17.20 -13.46
C VAL A 100 4.11 -16.37 -14.07
N VAL A 101 4.66 -15.40 -13.34
CA VAL A 101 5.80 -14.60 -13.81
C VAL A 101 7.04 -15.47 -14.01
N ALA A 102 7.33 -16.39 -13.08
CA ALA A 102 8.46 -17.31 -13.21
C ALA A 102 8.34 -18.20 -14.45
N ASP A 103 7.12 -18.63 -14.79
CA ASP A 103 6.88 -19.50 -15.95
C ASP A 103 6.89 -18.73 -17.28
N ARG A 104 6.32 -17.52 -17.31
CA ARG A 104 6.03 -16.77 -18.56
C ARG A 104 7.02 -15.65 -18.87
N ALA A 105 7.72 -15.13 -17.87
CA ALA A 105 8.73 -14.09 -17.98
C ALA A 105 9.95 -14.42 -17.07
N PRO A 106 10.65 -15.55 -17.30
CA PRO A 106 11.67 -16.07 -16.39
C PRO A 106 12.90 -15.15 -16.24
N SER A 107 13.15 -14.27 -17.20
CA SER A 107 14.22 -13.26 -17.15
C SER A 107 13.88 -12.05 -16.28
N ALA A 108 12.61 -11.88 -15.89
CA ALA A 108 12.17 -10.71 -15.16
C ALA A 108 12.56 -10.76 -13.68
N VAL A 109 13.14 -9.67 -13.19
CA VAL A 109 13.41 -9.47 -11.76
C VAL A 109 12.10 -9.16 -11.05
N ARG A 110 11.74 -10.02 -10.08
CA ARG A 110 10.60 -9.77 -9.20
C ARG A 110 10.98 -8.73 -8.15
N CYS A 111 10.22 -7.64 -8.12
CA CYS A 111 10.40 -6.53 -7.22
C CYS A 111 9.25 -6.49 -6.21
N ALA A 112 9.54 -6.19 -4.95
CA ALA A 112 8.50 -5.82 -4.00
C ALA A 112 7.99 -4.43 -4.35
N ASP A 113 6.67 -4.27 -4.38
CA ASP A 113 6.07 -2.96 -4.59
C ASP A 113 6.36 -2.01 -3.38
N PRO A 114 6.83 -0.77 -3.60
CA PRO A 114 7.18 0.15 -2.52
C PRO A 114 6.02 0.46 -1.56
N PHE A 115 4.78 0.51 -2.05
CA PHE A 115 3.63 0.78 -1.19
C PHE A 115 3.40 -0.36 -0.20
N HIS A 116 3.49 -1.61 -0.66
CA HIS A 116 3.37 -2.79 0.21
C HIS A 116 4.51 -2.88 1.23
N VAL A 117 5.75 -2.60 0.82
CA VAL A 117 6.90 -2.56 1.73
C VAL A 117 6.70 -1.54 2.85
N VAL A 118 6.26 -0.32 2.50
CA VAL A 118 5.99 0.73 3.49
C VAL A 118 4.81 0.36 4.39
N LYS A 119 3.77 -0.25 3.83
CA LYS A 119 2.62 -0.74 4.59
C LYS A 119 3.05 -1.78 5.64
N TRP A 120 3.79 -2.82 5.26
CA TRP A 120 4.28 -3.84 6.19
C TRP A 120 5.19 -3.25 7.27
N ALA A 121 6.12 -2.36 6.88
CA ALA A 121 6.98 -1.68 7.83
C ALA A 121 6.16 -0.84 8.84
N THR A 122 5.12 -0.15 8.37
CA THR A 122 4.22 0.63 9.22
C THR A 122 3.42 -0.27 10.17
N GLU A 123 2.90 -1.39 9.66
CA GLU A 123 2.14 -2.37 10.46
C GLU A 123 2.99 -3.00 11.56
N ALA A 124 4.23 -3.42 11.22
CA ALA A 124 5.19 -3.97 12.17
C ALA A 124 5.56 -2.95 13.27
N LEU A 125 5.81 -1.69 12.88
CA LEU A 125 6.06 -0.62 13.84
C LEU A 125 4.84 -0.34 14.73
N ASP A 126 3.64 -0.38 14.19
CA ASP A 126 2.40 -0.21 14.96
C ASP A 126 2.16 -1.34 15.97
N GLU A 127 2.63 -2.55 15.70
CA GLU A 127 2.65 -3.64 16.68
C GLU A 127 3.59 -3.33 17.85
N VAL A 128 4.84 -2.96 17.58
CA VAL A 128 5.82 -2.60 18.63
C VAL A 128 5.31 -1.43 19.48
N ARG A 129 4.72 -0.41 18.85
CA ARG A 129 4.11 0.72 19.57
C ARG A 129 2.94 0.28 20.45
N ARG A 130 2.08 -0.63 19.98
CA ARG A 130 0.97 -1.15 20.78
C ARG A 130 1.48 -1.86 22.04
N THR A 131 2.51 -2.69 21.90
CA THR A 131 3.17 -3.35 23.04
C THR A 131 3.72 -2.33 24.04
N ALA A 132 4.51 -1.37 23.57
CA ALA A 132 5.09 -0.35 24.43
C ALA A 132 4.04 0.54 25.12
N TRP A 133 2.95 0.86 24.41
CA TRP A 133 1.83 1.59 24.99
C TRP A 133 1.13 0.77 26.08
N ASN A 134 0.91 -0.53 25.86
CA ASN A 134 0.32 -1.41 26.87
C ASN A 134 1.19 -1.50 28.13
N ASP A 135 2.50 -1.58 27.98
CA ASP A 135 3.45 -1.61 29.11
C ASP A 135 3.45 -0.28 29.87
N ALA A 136 3.54 0.85 29.16
CA ALA A 136 3.48 2.18 29.77
C ALA A 136 2.15 2.41 30.50
N ARG A 137 1.03 1.99 29.89
CA ARG A 137 -0.30 2.05 30.50
C ARG A 137 -0.40 1.18 31.74
N LYS A 138 0.21 -0.01 31.75
CA LYS A 138 0.26 -0.91 32.91
C LYS A 138 1.10 -0.29 34.03
N ALA A 139 2.26 0.26 33.73
CA ALA A 139 3.11 0.97 34.68
C ALA A 139 2.39 2.18 35.30
N ALA A 140 1.75 3.03 34.48
CA ALA A 140 0.96 4.16 34.96
C ALA A 140 -0.18 3.70 35.89
N ARG A 141 -0.88 2.61 35.55
CA ARG A 141 -1.92 2.02 36.41
C ARG A 141 -1.40 1.39 37.70
N GLN A 142 -0.15 0.95 37.75
CA GLN A 142 0.41 0.31 38.95
C GLN A 142 1.07 1.34 39.86
N ASN A 143 1.82 2.28 39.28
CA ASN A 143 2.67 3.23 39.97
C ASN A 143 1.92 4.52 40.32
N ASP A 144 1.05 5.03 39.42
CA ASP A 144 0.33 6.28 39.63
C ASP A 144 -1.07 6.11 40.25
N ALA A 145 -1.56 4.87 40.41
CA ALA A 145 -2.92 4.59 40.91
C ALA A 145 -3.11 4.79 42.42
N ARG A 146 -2.04 5.09 43.18
CA ARG A 146 -2.10 5.22 44.64
C ARG A 146 -2.54 6.59 45.16
N ARG A 147 -2.97 7.51 44.29
CA ARG A 147 -3.46 8.85 44.71
C ARG A 147 -4.97 8.94 44.74
N THR A 148 -5.47 9.62 45.77
CA THR A 148 -6.89 9.92 46.01
C THR A 148 -7.52 10.62 44.82
N ARG A 149 -8.79 10.29 44.54
CA ARG A 149 -9.59 10.87 43.46
C ARG A 149 -9.75 12.38 43.69
N GLY A 150 -9.28 13.22 42.76
CA GLY A 150 -9.39 14.68 42.87
C GLY A 150 -8.47 15.44 41.90
N ARG A 151 -8.67 16.76 41.76
CA ARG A 151 -7.79 17.64 41.00
C ARG A 151 -6.41 17.69 41.71
N PRO A 152 -5.28 17.47 41.01
CA PRO A 152 -3.96 17.59 41.61
C PRO A 152 -3.73 19.00 42.15
N ALA A 153 -3.05 19.10 43.29
CA ALA A 153 -2.53 20.39 43.77
C ALA A 153 -1.52 20.97 42.76
N THR A 154 -1.37 22.30 42.72
CA THR A 154 -0.45 23.00 41.81
C THR A 154 0.99 22.50 41.90
N ASN A 155 1.42 22.03 43.08
CA ASN A 155 2.78 21.52 43.34
C ASN A 155 2.85 19.98 43.36
N ALA A 156 1.93 19.29 42.70
CA ALA A 156 1.97 17.84 42.65
C ALA A 156 3.22 17.35 41.87
N PRO A 157 3.93 16.31 42.36
CA PRO A 157 5.07 15.75 41.64
C PRO A 157 4.63 15.19 40.29
N ALA A 158 5.58 15.24 39.34
CA ALA A 158 5.40 14.74 37.99
C ALA A 158 4.96 13.26 37.99
N ARG A 159 4.20 12.88 36.96
CA ARG A 159 3.77 11.50 36.70
C ARG A 159 4.54 10.96 35.50
N PRO A 160 5.77 10.47 35.67
CA PRO A 160 6.61 10.06 34.55
C PRO A 160 5.96 8.94 33.74
N ASP A 161 5.31 7.97 34.40
CA ASP A 161 4.66 6.85 33.72
C ASP A 161 3.37 7.27 32.99
N SER A 162 2.54 8.12 33.60
CA SER A 162 1.39 8.72 32.89
C SER A 162 1.81 9.62 31.73
N ALA A 163 2.92 10.37 31.86
CA ALA A 163 3.46 11.18 30.78
C ALA A 163 3.99 10.31 29.63
N ARG A 164 4.61 9.16 29.97
CA ARG A 164 5.05 8.15 29.01
C ARG A 164 3.87 7.48 28.29
N ASP A 165 2.82 7.07 29.01
CA ASP A 165 1.57 6.57 28.40
C ASP A 165 1.00 7.60 27.40
N ALA A 166 0.85 8.85 27.84
CA ALA A 166 0.34 9.93 27.00
C ALA A 166 1.23 10.24 25.78
N GLY A 167 2.55 10.13 25.92
CA GLY A 167 3.52 10.36 24.85
C GLY A 167 3.51 9.27 23.77
N ILE A 168 3.24 8.02 24.15
CA ILE A 168 3.17 6.88 23.22
C ILE A 168 1.76 6.75 22.61
N LYS A 169 0.74 7.19 23.33
CA LYS A 169 -0.64 7.15 22.84
C LYS A 169 -0.78 7.98 21.55
N ASN A 170 -1.24 7.34 20.48
CA ASN A 170 -1.43 7.92 19.14
C ASN A 170 -0.15 8.40 18.43
N CYS A 171 1.03 8.03 18.93
CA CYS A 171 2.27 8.46 18.30
C CYS A 171 2.45 7.74 16.95
N ARG A 172 2.60 8.46 15.84
CA ARG A 172 2.82 7.85 14.50
C ARG A 172 4.31 7.74 14.20
N TYR A 173 4.72 6.65 13.60
CA TYR A 173 6.06 6.54 13.03
C TYR A 173 6.14 7.35 11.75
N ALA A 174 7.30 7.94 11.51
CA ALA A 174 7.54 8.78 10.35
C ALA A 174 8.65 8.14 9.51
N LEU A 175 8.39 6.91 9.03
CA LEU A 175 9.33 6.07 8.28
C LEU A 175 9.96 6.75 7.05
N TRP A 176 9.36 7.83 6.56
CA TRP A 176 9.76 8.59 5.38
C TRP A 176 9.86 10.11 5.63
N LYS A 177 9.89 10.52 6.90
CA LYS A 177 10.07 11.93 7.24
C LYS A 177 11.52 12.11 7.66
N ASN A 178 12.24 12.95 6.91
CA ASN A 178 13.62 13.25 7.29
C ASN A 178 13.68 13.76 8.75
N PRO A 179 14.78 13.47 9.47
CA PRO A 179 14.92 13.85 10.88
C PRO A 179 14.62 15.33 11.17
N GLU A 180 15.06 16.22 10.27
CA GLU A 180 14.84 17.66 10.35
C GLU A 180 13.37 18.08 10.26
N ASN A 181 12.52 17.22 9.71
CA ASN A 181 11.09 17.48 9.53
C ASN A 181 10.24 16.86 10.65
N LEU A 182 10.82 16.14 11.62
CA LEU A 182 10.07 15.50 12.71
C LEU A 182 9.45 16.55 13.65
N THR A 183 8.20 16.34 14.07
CA THR A 183 7.61 17.15 15.15
C THR A 183 8.22 16.78 16.51
N GLU A 184 8.10 17.64 17.51
CA GLU A 184 8.60 17.39 18.88
C GLU A 184 8.08 16.04 19.45
N LYS A 185 6.81 15.70 19.19
CA LYS A 185 6.24 14.40 19.56
C LYS A 185 6.88 13.22 18.81
N GLN A 186 7.31 13.43 17.56
CA GLN A 186 7.99 12.42 16.76
C GLN A 186 9.46 12.25 17.20
N GLN A 187 10.14 13.34 17.59
CA GLN A 187 11.51 13.32 18.10
C GLN A 187 11.61 12.61 19.47
N THR A 188 10.73 12.96 20.42
CA THR A 188 10.65 12.27 21.73
C THR A 188 10.38 10.78 21.57
N LYS A 189 9.63 10.40 20.53
CA LYS A 189 9.36 9.00 20.20
C LYS A 189 10.58 8.29 19.58
N LEU A 190 11.37 8.98 18.75
CA LEU A 190 12.58 8.44 18.12
C LEU A 190 13.67 8.18 19.16
N ALA A 191 13.86 9.10 20.11
CA ALA A 191 14.81 9.01 21.22
C ALA A 191 14.52 7.86 22.21
N TRP A 192 13.36 7.19 22.09
CA TRP A 192 13.01 6.03 22.90
C TRP A 192 13.39 4.70 22.23
N ILE A 193 13.70 4.71 20.93
CA ILE A 193 13.96 3.51 20.13
C ILE A 193 15.47 3.30 19.91
N VAL A 194 16.26 4.38 20.00
CA VAL A 194 17.72 4.39 20.03
C VAL A 194 18.19 4.45 21.47
#